data_AF-A0AAU9Y667-F1
#
_entry.id   AF-A0AAU9Y667-F1
#
_cell.length_a   1.000
_cell.length_b   1.000
_cell.length_c   1.000
_cell.angle_alpha   90.00
_cell.angle_beta   90.00
_cell.angle_gamma   90.00
#
_symmetry.space_group_name_H-M   'P 1'
#
loop_
_entity.id
_entity.type
_entity.pdbx_description
1 polymer ?
#
loop_
_entity_poly.entity_id
_entity_poly.type
_entity_poly.pdbx_seq_one_letter_code
_entity_poly.pdbx_strand_id
1 'polypeptide(L)'
;MKYVMLLYTGYDCELAERLEDYFEGRLRNIADIRSITGVLAEKQKLSWALRSSDCVVLFATSQASSLIKDKKQETEDGFLTFDGKVIHDAFTGNKELVDKLIIVYPTERRESDWIPDCFDEKRIFQLKGEKIQAGPMLYQLEYSIRRTLGQPSIDM
;
A
#
# COMPACT_ATOMS: atom_id res chain seq x y z
N MET A 1 17.71 -6.62 2.74
CA MET A 1 17.02 -5.72 1.81
C MET A 1 16.04 -4.86 2.61
N LYS A 2 15.65 -3.68 2.12
CA LYS A 2 14.46 -3.01 2.66
C LYS A 2 13.20 -3.77 2.25
N TYR A 3 12.07 -3.54 2.92
CA TYR A 3 10.81 -4.22 2.65
C TYR A 3 9.68 -3.22 2.40
N VAL A 4 9.07 -3.28 1.20
CA VAL A 4 7.85 -2.55 0.85
C VAL A 4 6.67 -3.52 0.87
N MET A 5 5.66 -3.23 1.69
CA MET A 5 4.42 -4.00 1.74
C MET A 5 3.35 -3.35 0.86
N LEU A 6 2.80 -4.11 -0.09
CA LEU A 6 1.64 -3.69 -0.89
C LEU A 6 0.35 -4.26 -0.30
N LEU A 7 -0.59 -3.37 0.03
CA LEU A 7 -1.93 -3.73 0.52
C LEU A 7 -2.96 -3.39 -0.55
N TYR A 8 -3.76 -4.38 -0.92
CA TYR A 8 -4.83 -4.23 -1.91
C TYR A 8 -5.89 -5.32 -1.68
N THR A 9 -7.13 -5.10 -2.12
CA THR A 9 -8.19 -6.11 -2.05
C THR A 9 -8.16 -7.02 -3.27
N GLY A 10 -8.86 -8.16 -3.24
CA GLY A 10 -9.01 -9.04 -4.40
C GLY A 10 -9.57 -8.30 -5.63
N TYR A 11 -10.47 -7.33 -5.43
CA TYR A 11 -10.98 -6.48 -6.51
C TYR A 11 -9.90 -5.63 -7.19
N ASP A 12 -8.85 -5.27 -6.46
CA ASP A 12 -7.80 -4.36 -6.91
C ASP A 12 -6.60 -5.10 -7.54
N CYS A 13 -6.62 -6.44 -7.57
CA CYS A 13 -5.45 -7.28 -7.82
C CYS A 13 -4.74 -6.94 -9.14
N GLU A 14 -5.45 -6.88 -10.26
CA GLU A 14 -4.84 -6.65 -11.58
C GLU A 14 -4.05 -5.33 -11.63
N LEU A 15 -4.60 -4.27 -11.04
CA LEU A 15 -3.93 -2.97 -11.03
C LEU A 15 -2.80 -2.92 -10.01
N ALA A 16 -2.98 -3.57 -8.86
CA ALA A 16 -1.95 -3.65 -7.84
C ALA A 16 -0.73 -4.46 -8.30
N GLU A 17 -0.95 -5.60 -8.96
CA GLU A 17 0.09 -6.43 -9.57
C GLU A 17 0.88 -5.65 -10.62
N ARG A 18 0.21 -4.86 -11.46
CA ARG A 18 0.91 -3.98 -12.43
C ARG A 18 1.77 -2.92 -11.74
N LEU A 19 1.36 -2.41 -10.58
CA LEU A 19 2.17 -1.46 -9.81
C LEU A 19 3.32 -2.16 -9.08
N GLU A 20 3.09 -3.37 -8.60
CA GLU A 20 4.09 -4.27 -8.04
C GLU A 20 5.19 -4.53 -9.08
N ASP A 21 4.86 -5.00 -10.28
CA ASP A 21 5.78 -5.21 -11.40
C ASP A 21 6.60 -3.95 -11.74
N TYR A 22 5.92 -2.79 -11.78
CA TYR A 22 6.58 -1.51 -12.03
C TYR A 22 7.63 -1.21 -10.95
N PHE A 23 7.27 -1.35 -9.68
CA PHE A 23 8.20 -1.05 -8.59
C PHE A 23 9.26 -2.12 -8.41
N GLU A 24 9.00 -3.39 -8.69
CA GLU A 24 10.03 -4.43 -8.67
C GLU A 24 11.15 -4.07 -9.65
N GLY A 25 10.80 -3.68 -10.87
CA GLY A 25 11.80 -3.25 -11.86
C GLY A 25 12.64 -2.05 -11.41
N ARG A 26 12.05 -1.12 -10.65
CA ARG A 26 12.66 0.17 -10.27
C ARG A 26 13.39 0.13 -8.92
N LEU A 27 12.93 -0.72 -8.01
CA LEU A 27 13.37 -0.79 -6.61
C LEU A 27 14.10 -2.09 -6.27
N ARG A 28 14.21 -3.07 -7.18
CA ARG A 28 14.86 -4.39 -6.92
C ARG A 28 16.20 -4.36 -6.19
N ASN A 29 17.01 -3.32 -6.40
CA ASN A 29 18.33 -3.20 -5.78
C ASN A 29 18.29 -2.61 -4.36
N ILE A 30 17.11 -2.18 -3.90
CA ILE A 30 16.91 -1.37 -2.70
C ILE A 30 15.95 -2.08 -1.76
N ALA A 31 14.82 -2.56 -2.29
CA ALA A 31 13.76 -3.17 -1.51
C ALA A 31 13.16 -4.39 -2.21
N ASP A 32 12.79 -5.36 -1.38
CA ASP A 32 11.87 -6.42 -1.74
C ASP A 32 10.44 -5.90 -1.63
N ILE A 33 9.62 -6.22 -2.62
CA ILE A 33 8.20 -5.91 -2.61
C ILE A 33 7.45 -7.18 -2.25
N ARG A 34 6.48 -7.07 -1.33
CA ARG A 34 5.57 -8.19 -1.05
C ARG A 34 4.16 -7.68 -0.91
N SER A 35 3.27 -8.29 -1.66
CA SER A 35 1.83 -8.13 -1.53
C SER A 35 1.27 -8.76 -0.26
N ILE A 36 0.09 -8.29 0.16
CA ILE A 36 -0.71 -8.90 1.23
C ILE A 36 -1.01 -10.36 0.94
N THR A 37 -1.34 -10.71 -0.32
CA THR A 37 -1.60 -12.08 -0.75
C THR A 37 -0.36 -12.96 -0.58
N GLY A 38 0.83 -12.47 -0.96
CA GLY A 38 2.10 -13.17 -0.73
C GLY A 38 2.37 -13.43 0.76
N VAL A 39 2.20 -12.42 1.61
CA VAL A 39 2.38 -12.54 3.07
C VAL A 39 1.40 -13.56 3.69
N LEU A 40 0.13 -13.52 3.27
CA LEU A 40 -0.89 -14.43 3.77
C LEU A 40 -0.66 -15.87 3.27
N ALA A 41 -0.20 -16.06 2.03
CA ALA A 41 0.16 -17.36 1.48
C ALA A 41 1.36 -18.00 2.19
N GLU A 42 2.34 -17.20 2.62
CA GLU A 42 3.45 -17.63 3.47
C GLU A 42 3.02 -17.94 4.92
N LYS A 43 1.71 -17.86 5.23
CA LYS A 43 1.10 -18.02 6.56
C LYS A 43 1.69 -17.09 7.62
N GLN A 44 2.25 -15.96 7.18
CA GLN A 44 2.75 -14.93 8.08
C GLN A 44 1.60 -14.11 8.62
N LYS A 45 1.74 -13.63 9.86
CA LYS A 45 0.75 -12.72 10.45
C LYS A 45 0.89 -11.35 9.80
N LEU A 46 -0.20 -10.86 9.19
CA LEU A 46 -0.26 -9.53 8.57
C LEU A 46 0.23 -8.41 9.53
N SER A 47 -0.16 -8.48 10.80
CA SER A 47 0.29 -7.50 11.82
C SER A 47 1.80 -7.49 12.05
N TRP A 48 2.47 -8.63 11.88
CA TRP A 48 3.93 -8.71 11.95
C TRP A 48 4.56 -8.13 10.69
N ALA A 49 4.03 -8.47 9.51
CA ALA A 49 4.51 -7.95 8.23
C ALA A 49 4.41 -6.41 8.14
N LEU A 50 3.29 -5.84 8.60
CA LEU A 50 3.12 -4.38 8.67
C LEU A 50 4.21 -3.72 9.54
N ARG A 51 4.54 -4.33 10.69
CA ARG A 51 5.56 -3.81 11.61
C ARG A 51 6.98 -3.97 11.08
N SER A 52 7.26 -5.08 10.40
CA SER A 52 8.59 -5.37 9.85
C SER A 52 8.87 -4.64 8.53
N SER A 53 7.83 -4.12 7.86
CA SER A 53 7.98 -3.30 6.67
C SER A 53 8.66 -1.96 6.95
N ASP A 54 9.44 -1.51 5.97
CA ASP A 54 10.05 -0.19 5.95
C ASP A 54 9.14 0.84 5.27
N CYS A 55 8.23 0.40 4.40
CA CYS A 55 7.23 1.22 3.72
C CYS A 55 5.98 0.38 3.47
N VAL A 56 4.80 0.98 3.61
CA VAL A 56 3.52 0.36 3.25
C VAL A 56 2.86 1.19 2.17
N VAL A 57 2.43 0.55 1.09
CA VAL A 57 1.65 1.16 0.01
C VAL A 57 0.25 0.55 0.03
N LEU A 58 -0.77 1.37 0.31
CA LEU A 58 -2.17 0.94 0.35
C LEU A 58 -2.90 1.41 -0.89
N PHE A 59 -3.49 0.47 -1.64
CA PHE A 59 -4.52 0.76 -2.63
C PHE A 59 -5.83 1.02 -1.93
N ALA A 60 -6.21 2.30 -1.85
CA ALA A 60 -7.40 2.74 -1.14
C ALA A 60 -8.59 2.90 -2.09
N THR A 61 -9.04 1.81 -2.71
CA THR A 61 -10.36 1.85 -3.37
C THR A 61 -11.48 1.98 -2.36
N SER A 62 -12.68 2.33 -2.83
CA SER A 62 -13.86 2.38 -1.96
C SER A 62 -14.14 1.02 -1.27
N GLN A 63 -13.75 -0.10 -1.90
CA GLN A 63 -13.84 -1.43 -1.29
C GLN A 63 -12.83 -1.61 -0.15
N ALA A 64 -11.54 -1.38 -0.41
CA ALA A 64 -10.49 -1.44 0.62
C ALA A 64 -10.83 -0.54 1.81
N SER A 65 -11.20 0.70 1.50
CA SER A 65 -11.65 1.72 2.44
C SER A 65 -12.81 1.22 3.32
N SER A 66 -13.86 0.66 2.73
CA SER A 66 -15.01 0.12 3.46
C SER A 66 -14.62 -1.04 4.37
N LEU A 67 -13.76 -1.95 3.90
CA LEU A 67 -13.28 -3.08 4.69
C LEU A 67 -12.47 -2.62 5.90
N ILE A 68 -11.60 -1.62 5.73
CA ILE A 68 -10.82 -1.06 6.84
C ILE A 68 -11.74 -0.34 7.83
N LYS A 69 -12.61 0.54 7.34
CA LYS A 69 -13.52 1.33 8.17
C LYS A 69 -14.45 0.45 9.01
N ASP A 70 -15.02 -0.58 8.40
CA ASP A 70 -15.94 -1.51 9.06
C ASP A 70 -15.21 -2.64 9.80
N LYS A 71 -13.87 -2.67 9.76
CA LYS A 71 -13.03 -3.73 10.34
C LYS A 71 -13.43 -5.13 9.87
N LYS A 72 -13.73 -5.25 8.57
CA LYS A 72 -14.14 -6.49 7.91
C LYS A 72 -12.97 -7.17 7.22
N GLN A 73 -13.09 -8.48 7.10
CA GLN A 73 -12.19 -9.32 6.31
C GLN A 73 -12.79 -9.59 4.93
N GLU A 74 -11.93 -9.75 3.95
CA GLU A 74 -12.26 -10.27 2.63
C GLU A 74 -11.68 -11.66 2.50
N THR A 75 -12.47 -12.57 1.93
CA THR A 75 -12.04 -13.94 1.63
C THR A 75 -12.42 -14.31 0.22
N GLU A 76 -11.55 -15.01 -0.48
CA GLU A 76 -11.77 -15.55 -1.81
C GLU A 76 -11.44 -17.05 -1.79
N ASP A 77 -12.33 -17.88 -2.32
CA ASP A 77 -12.20 -19.35 -2.30
C ASP A 77 -11.89 -19.95 -0.91
N GLY A 78 -12.37 -19.30 0.15
CA GLY A 78 -12.14 -19.71 1.53
C GLY A 78 -10.79 -19.29 2.13
N PHE A 79 -9.99 -18.53 1.38
CA PHE A 79 -8.72 -17.96 1.83
C PHE A 79 -8.88 -16.47 2.15
N LEU A 80 -8.26 -16.02 3.25
CA LEU A 80 -8.20 -14.60 3.58
C LEU A 80 -7.34 -13.85 2.55
N THR A 81 -7.89 -12.80 1.95
CA THR A 81 -7.19 -11.95 0.97
C THR A 81 -6.89 -10.56 1.54
N PHE A 82 -7.74 -10.06 2.44
CA PHE A 82 -7.58 -8.75 3.06
C PHE A 82 -8.16 -8.73 4.47
N ASP A 83 -7.45 -8.12 5.42
CA ASP A 83 -7.92 -7.98 6.81
C ASP A 83 -7.97 -6.50 7.20
N GLY A 84 -9.14 -5.89 6.98
CA GLY A 84 -9.38 -4.48 7.29
C GLY A 84 -9.30 -4.18 8.79
N LYS A 85 -9.59 -5.14 9.66
CA LYS A 85 -9.44 -4.95 11.12
C LYS A 85 -7.97 -4.81 11.49
N VAL A 86 -7.11 -5.71 11.01
CA VAL A 86 -5.67 -5.65 11.30
C VAL A 86 -5.06 -4.37 10.75
N ILE A 87 -5.45 -3.95 9.55
CA ILE A 87 -4.97 -2.69 8.95
C ILE A 87 -5.45 -1.49 9.75
N HIS A 88 -6.74 -1.41 10.09
CA HIS A 88 -7.30 -0.33 10.90
C HIS A 88 -6.56 -0.21 12.24
N ASP A 89 -6.43 -1.32 12.97
CA ASP A 89 -5.84 -1.35 14.30
C ASP A 89 -4.32 -1.06 14.23
N ALA A 90 -3.63 -1.42 13.15
CA ALA A 90 -2.23 -1.12 12.95
C ALA A 90 -1.96 0.39 12.77
N PHE A 91 -2.79 1.10 12.00
CA PHE A 91 -2.57 2.52 11.70
C PHE A 91 -3.28 3.48 12.67
N THR A 92 -4.15 2.99 13.54
CA THR A 92 -4.81 3.82 14.56
C THR A 92 -3.87 4.07 15.74
N GLY A 93 -3.52 5.32 15.99
CA GLY A 93 -2.70 5.72 17.14
C GLY A 93 -1.22 5.29 17.08
N ASN A 94 -0.78 4.71 15.95
CA ASN A 94 0.61 4.30 15.75
C ASN A 94 1.30 5.22 14.74
N LYS A 95 1.90 6.29 15.26
CA LYS A 95 2.60 7.28 14.43
C LYS A 95 3.72 6.67 13.58
N GLU A 96 4.47 5.71 14.12
CA GLU A 96 5.57 5.07 13.39
C GLU A 96 5.07 4.32 12.15
N LEU A 97 3.96 3.60 12.27
CA LEU A 97 3.36 2.92 11.12
C LEU A 97 2.73 3.90 10.14
N VAL A 98 2.07 4.95 10.63
CA VAL A 98 1.53 6.02 9.80
C VAL A 98 2.65 6.72 9.00
N ASP A 99 3.81 6.96 9.61
CA ASP A 99 4.98 7.55 8.96
C ASP A 99 5.59 6.63 7.87
N LYS A 100 5.23 5.33 7.84
CA LYS A 100 5.62 4.38 6.78
C LYS A 100 4.55 4.21 5.68
N LEU A 101 3.33 4.71 5.89
CA LEU A 101 2.20 4.51 4.99
C LEU A 101 2.12 5.53 3.85
N ILE A 102 1.97 5.04 2.62
CA ILE A 102 1.63 5.79 1.43
C ILE A 102 0.28 5.29 0.93
N ILE A 103 -0.64 6.20 0.59
CA ILE A 103 -1.97 5.85 0.10
C ILE A 103 -2.04 6.15 -1.40
N VAL A 104 -2.51 5.17 -2.17
CA VAL A 104 -2.69 5.25 -3.61
C VAL A 104 -4.15 5.03 -3.93
N TYR A 105 -4.78 6.03 -4.53
CA TYR A 105 -6.14 5.95 -5.05
C TYR A 105 -6.06 5.64 -6.56
N PRO A 106 -6.40 4.41 -6.99
CA PRO A 106 -6.42 4.09 -8.41
C PRO A 106 -7.59 4.77 -9.15
N THR A 107 -8.67 5.04 -8.43
CA THR A 107 -9.85 5.78 -8.87
C THR A 107 -9.93 7.13 -8.16
N GLU A 108 -10.99 7.89 -8.38
CA GLU A 108 -11.23 9.12 -7.62
C GLU A 108 -11.47 8.81 -6.13
N ARG A 109 -10.78 9.54 -5.25
CA ARG A 109 -10.96 9.50 -3.79
C ARG A 109 -12.34 10.04 -3.43
N ARG A 110 -13.06 9.34 -2.55
CA ARG A 110 -14.32 9.80 -1.97
C ARG A 110 -14.08 10.40 -0.58
N GLU A 111 -14.91 11.37 -0.19
CA GLU A 111 -14.85 11.96 1.16
C GLU A 111 -15.07 10.92 2.27
N SER A 112 -15.86 9.89 1.99
CA SER A 112 -16.13 8.82 2.94
C SER A 112 -14.99 7.81 3.08
N ASP A 113 -13.94 7.93 2.27
CA ASP A 113 -12.86 6.96 2.26
C ASP A 113 -12.03 7.00 3.54
N TRP A 114 -11.63 5.82 4.00
CA TRP A 114 -10.84 5.68 5.21
C TRP A 114 -9.42 6.22 5.00
N ILE A 115 -8.98 7.03 5.96
CA ILE A 115 -7.63 7.56 6.10
C ILE A 115 -7.32 7.57 7.61
N PRO A 116 -6.09 7.24 8.04
CA PRO A 116 -5.70 7.38 9.44
C PRO A 116 -5.83 8.82 9.94
N ASP A 117 -6.11 8.99 11.22
CA ASP A 117 -6.11 10.32 11.84
C ASP A 117 -4.74 11.00 11.70
N CYS A 118 -4.74 12.30 11.41
CA CYS A 118 -3.54 13.12 11.23
C CYS A 118 -2.59 12.65 10.10
N PHE A 119 -3.09 11.93 9.10
CA PHE A 119 -2.30 11.50 7.95
C PHE A 119 -1.79 12.68 7.11
N ASP A 120 -0.53 12.60 6.63
CA ASP A 120 0.03 13.60 5.72
C ASP A 120 -0.56 13.44 4.32
N GLU A 121 -1.43 14.36 3.91
CA GLU A 121 -2.07 14.33 2.60
C GLU A 121 -1.08 14.38 1.44
N LYS A 122 0.17 14.82 1.64
CA LYS A 122 1.21 14.79 0.60
C LYS A 122 1.66 13.36 0.24
N ARG A 123 1.26 12.36 1.04
CA ARG A 123 1.53 10.94 0.81
C ARG A 123 0.33 10.21 0.21
N ILE A 124 -0.65 10.97 -0.30
CA ILE A 124 -1.79 10.47 -1.05
C ILE A 124 -1.55 10.72 -2.54
N PHE A 125 -1.59 9.66 -3.35
CA PHE A 125 -1.39 9.72 -4.79
C PHE A 125 -2.66 9.27 -5.50
N GLN A 126 -3.07 9.97 -6.56
CA GLN A 126 -4.22 9.59 -7.38
C GLN A 126 -3.72 9.14 -8.75
N LEU A 127 -3.97 7.88 -9.11
CA LEU A 127 -3.56 7.30 -10.39
C LEU A 127 -4.65 7.37 -11.48
N LYS A 128 -5.83 7.97 -11.21
CA LYS A 128 -6.96 8.29 -12.13
C LYS A 128 -6.99 7.54 -13.49
N GLY A 129 -6.98 6.20 -13.48
CA GLY A 129 -6.99 5.41 -14.72
C GLY A 129 -5.81 5.66 -15.67
N GLU A 130 -4.74 6.32 -15.22
CA GLU A 130 -3.46 6.33 -15.90
C GLU A 130 -3.05 4.87 -16.09
N LYS A 131 -2.63 4.54 -17.31
CA LYS A 131 -1.92 3.28 -17.51
C LYS A 131 -0.72 3.32 -16.56
N ILE A 132 -0.53 2.27 -15.76
CA ILE A 132 0.69 2.11 -14.97
C ILE A 132 1.86 1.98 -15.95
N GLN A 133 2.41 3.13 -16.29
CA GLN A 133 3.47 3.39 -17.25
C GLN A 133 4.22 4.61 -16.75
N ALA A 134 5.52 4.66 -17.06
CA ALA A 134 6.40 5.71 -16.56
C ALA A 134 5.83 7.11 -16.87
N GLY A 135 5.60 7.90 -15.82
CA GLY A 135 4.94 9.19 -15.90
C GLY A 135 5.11 9.98 -14.60
N PRO A 136 4.79 11.28 -14.59
CA PRO A 136 5.08 12.18 -13.47
C PRO A 136 4.53 11.67 -12.13
N MET A 137 3.31 11.13 -12.11
CA MET A 137 2.68 10.63 -10.88
C MET A 137 3.39 9.40 -10.33
N LEU A 138 3.73 8.42 -11.18
CA LEU A 138 4.49 7.24 -10.76
C LEU A 138 5.91 7.59 -10.31
N TYR A 139 6.56 8.58 -10.94
CA TYR A 139 7.87 9.05 -10.47
C TYR A 139 7.79 9.72 -9.11
N GLN A 140 6.75 10.51 -8.84
CA GLN A 140 6.53 11.09 -7.51
C GLN A 140 6.22 10.02 -6.46
N LEU A 141 5.44 9.01 -6.82
CA LEU A 141 5.17 7.87 -5.96
C LEU A 141 6.45 7.06 -5.67
N GLU A 142 7.24 6.74 -6.71
CA GLU A 142 8.55 6.08 -6.57
C GLU A 142 9.48 6.90 -5.64
N TYR A 143 9.53 8.21 -5.84
CA TYR A 143 10.30 9.13 -5.01
C TYR A 143 9.84 9.08 -3.54
N SER A 144 8.53 9.10 -3.30
CA SER A 144 7.95 9.02 -1.95
C SER A 144 8.26 7.69 -1.25
N ILE A 145 8.24 6.58 -1.98
CA ILE A 145 8.66 5.26 -1.49
C ILE A 145 10.15 5.32 -1.12
N ARG A 146 11.02 5.76 -2.02
CA ARG A 146 12.48 5.87 -1.76
C ARG A 146 12.78 6.72 -0.53
N ARG A 147 12.10 7.86 -0.38
CA ARG A 147 12.20 8.74 0.79
C ARG A 147 11.80 8.02 2.07
N THR A 148 10.69 7.28 2.05
CA THR A 148 10.22 6.48 3.19
C THR A 148 11.23 5.37 3.55
N LEU A 149 11.89 4.78 2.54
CA LEU A 149 12.96 3.79 2.71
C LEU A 149 14.31 4.39 3.19
N GLY A 150 14.39 5.71 3.39
CA GLY A 150 15.60 6.40 3.80
C GLY A 150 16.67 6.52 2.69
N GLN A 151 16.28 6.37 1.42
CA GLN A 151 17.20 6.55 0.29
C GLN A 151 17.31 8.03 -0.09
N PRO A 152 18.51 8.52 -0.44
CA PRO A 152 18.67 9.85 -1.00
C PRO A 152 17.91 9.99 -2.32
N SER A 153 17.48 11.21 -2.61
CA SER A 153 16.87 11.56 -3.89
C SER A 153 17.84 11.17 -5.02
N ILE A 154 17.40 10.36 -5.98
CA ILE A 154 18.14 10.29 -7.25
C ILE A 154 17.83 11.63 -7.91
N ASP A 155 18.81 12.52 -8.00
CA ASP A 155 18.70 13.75 -8.78
C ASP A 155 18.23 13.35 -10.19
N MET A 156 17.05 13.85 -10.55
CA MET A 156 16.36 13.55 -11.81
C MET A 156 16.79 14.55 -12.88
#